data_AF-A0A3M2HQY3-F1
#
_entry.id   AF-A0A3M2HQY3-F1
#
_cell.length_a   1.000
_cell.length_b   1.000
_cell.length_c   1.000
_cell.angle_alpha   90.00
_cell.angle_beta   90.00
_cell.angle_gamma   90.00
#
_symmetry.space_group_name_H-M   'P 1'
#
loop_
_entity.id
_entity.type
_entity.pdbx_description
1 polymer ?
#
loop_
_entity_poly.entity_id
_entity_poly.type
_entity_poly.pdbx_seq_one_letter_code
_entity_poly.pdbx_strand_id
1 'polypeptide(L)'
;MTPLMRNSAAADTRPMSDFKMQYQQARRLAVFGVAVLVIGFMALKDTPNTQLYQGSDKLYHWAGFTVLAHLAYLAFPKAKLGSLFVWIIVGAASIELLQALTPSRSPSLADMTVNIVGIMTGLGATQLTRQADRRSSESRRSRGIKRRSGTRSNEIAKVQHP
;
A
#
# COMPACT_ATOMS: atom_id res chain seq x y z
N MET A 1 -32.52 -48.04 -12.64
CA MET A 1 -31.42 -47.13 -13.02
C MET A 1 -31.79 -45.73 -12.57
N THR A 2 -31.33 -45.33 -11.40
CA THR A 2 -31.69 -44.06 -10.76
C THR A 2 -30.50 -43.12 -10.94
N PRO A 3 -30.64 -41.92 -11.54
CA PRO A 3 -29.51 -41.04 -11.71
C PRO A 3 -29.16 -40.42 -10.35
N LEU A 4 -27.91 -40.63 -9.92
CA LEU A 4 -27.33 -40.02 -8.74
C LEU A 4 -27.35 -38.50 -8.88
N MET A 5 -28.15 -37.84 -8.04
CA MET A 5 -28.08 -36.39 -7.85
C MET A 5 -26.64 -36.02 -7.42
N ARG A 6 -25.93 -35.34 -8.31
CA ARG A 6 -24.61 -34.78 -8.04
C ARG A 6 -24.78 -33.63 -7.05
N ASN A 7 -24.29 -33.85 -5.84
CA ASN A 7 -24.33 -32.92 -4.72
C ASN A 7 -23.53 -31.65 -5.06
N SER A 8 -24.21 -30.62 -5.56
CA SER A 8 -23.66 -29.27 -5.79
C SER A 8 -23.61 -28.49 -4.47
N ALA A 9 -22.89 -29.01 -3.48
CA ALA A 9 -22.62 -28.34 -2.22
C ALA A 9 -21.28 -27.56 -2.26
N ALA A 10 -20.96 -26.96 -3.41
CA ALA A 10 -20.02 -25.84 -3.43
C ALA A 10 -20.82 -24.61 -3.01
N ALA A 11 -20.97 -24.41 -1.69
CA ALA A 11 -21.55 -23.20 -1.14
C ALA A 11 -20.88 -22.00 -1.82
N ASP A 12 -21.70 -21.19 -2.50
CA ASP A 12 -21.28 -20.01 -3.23
C ASP A 12 -20.77 -18.96 -2.24
N THR A 13 -19.49 -19.07 -1.86
CA THR A 13 -18.83 -18.13 -0.94
C THR A 13 -18.30 -16.88 -1.65
N ARG A 14 -18.47 -16.79 -2.98
CA ARG A 14 -18.02 -15.68 -3.81
C ARG A 14 -18.58 -14.31 -3.38
N PRO A 15 -19.88 -14.14 -3.04
CA PRO A 15 -20.40 -12.83 -2.68
C PRO A 15 -19.76 -12.28 -1.39
N MET A 16 -19.38 -13.15 -0.45
CA MET A 16 -18.81 -12.73 0.83
C MET A 16 -17.32 -12.35 0.74
N SER A 17 -16.55 -12.95 -0.17
CA SER A 17 -15.16 -12.55 -0.42
C SER A 17 -15.06 -11.21 -1.15
N ASP A 18 -15.96 -10.97 -2.10
CA ASP A 18 -15.96 -9.77 -2.93
C ASP A 18 -16.31 -8.53 -2.09
N PHE A 19 -17.30 -8.66 -1.19
CA PHE A 19 -17.66 -7.61 -0.25
C PHE A 19 -16.49 -7.19 0.66
N LYS A 20 -15.74 -8.16 1.21
CA LYS A 20 -14.57 -7.88 2.07
C LYS A 20 -13.45 -7.18 1.29
N MET A 21 -13.20 -7.59 0.05
CA MET A 21 -12.19 -6.95 -0.79
C MET A 21 -12.58 -5.51 -1.14
N GLN A 22 -13.85 -5.28 -1.49
CA GLN A 22 -14.35 -3.94 -1.79
C GLN A 22 -14.31 -3.02 -0.56
N TYR A 23 -14.71 -3.50 0.61
CA TYR A 23 -14.64 -2.74 1.85
C TYR A 23 -13.21 -2.36 2.25
N GLN A 24 -12.27 -3.32 2.17
CA GLN A 24 -10.85 -3.04 2.47
C GLN A 24 -10.27 -2.00 1.51
N GLN A 25 -10.62 -2.09 0.22
CA GLN A 25 -10.18 -1.13 -0.78
C GLN A 25 -10.76 0.27 -0.54
N ALA A 26 -12.05 0.37 -0.26
CA ALA A 26 -12.72 1.63 0.08
C ALA A 26 -12.09 2.28 1.31
N ARG A 27 -11.78 1.49 2.35
CA ARG A 27 -11.09 1.97 3.56
C ARG A 27 -9.70 2.53 3.24
N ARG A 28 -8.92 1.85 2.39
CA ARG A 28 -7.58 2.33 1.99
C ARG A 28 -7.65 3.64 1.21
N LEU A 29 -8.61 3.76 0.29
CA LEU A 29 -8.88 5.00 -0.44
C LEU A 29 -9.30 6.12 0.51
N ALA A 30 -10.17 5.84 1.48
CA ALA A 30 -10.58 6.83 2.49
C ALA A 30 -9.39 7.32 3.33
N VAL A 31 -8.54 6.41 3.83
CA VAL A 31 -7.35 6.77 4.61
C VAL A 31 -6.36 7.59 3.76
N PHE A 32 -6.14 7.21 2.50
CA PHE A 32 -5.32 8.00 1.57
C PHE A 32 -5.92 9.39 1.33
N GLY A 33 -7.22 9.49 1.08
CA GLY A 33 -7.92 10.76 0.90
C GLY A 33 -7.81 11.67 2.13
N VAL A 34 -7.97 11.11 3.34
CA VAL A 34 -7.76 11.85 4.59
C VAL A 34 -6.32 12.37 4.69
N ALA A 35 -5.31 11.56 4.34
CA ALA A 35 -3.92 12.01 4.36
C ALA A 35 -3.67 13.17 3.38
N VAL A 36 -4.23 13.10 2.16
CA VAL A 36 -4.19 14.21 1.18
C VAL A 36 -4.81 15.48 1.75
N LEU A 37 -6.00 15.37 2.36
CA LEU A 37 -6.70 16.51 2.94
C LEU A 37 -5.93 17.13 4.11
N VAL A 38 -5.37 16.30 5.01
CA VAL A 38 -4.57 16.77 6.14
C VAL A 38 -3.31 17.50 5.66
N ILE A 39 -2.57 16.92 4.69
CA ILE A 39 -1.36 17.55 4.15
C ILE A 39 -1.71 18.86 3.44
N GLY A 40 -2.74 18.88 2.59
CA GLY A 40 -3.19 20.08 1.90
C GLY A 40 -3.62 21.19 2.86
N PHE A 41 -4.41 20.85 3.89
CA PHE A 41 -4.83 21.80 4.91
C PHE A 41 -3.63 22.37 5.69
N MET A 42 -2.71 21.51 6.13
CA MET A 42 -1.52 21.95 6.88
C MET A 42 -0.57 22.81 6.04
N ALA A 43 -0.50 22.56 4.73
CA ALA A 43 0.33 23.32 3.82
C ALA A 43 -0.27 24.69 3.46
N LEU A 44 -1.59 24.80 3.36
CA LEU A 44 -2.29 25.99 2.88
C LEU A 44 -2.90 26.86 3.99
N LYS A 45 -2.95 26.39 5.24
CA LYS A 45 -3.42 27.23 6.35
C LYS A 45 -2.48 28.42 6.57
N ASP A 46 -3.07 29.58 6.86
CA ASP A 46 -2.36 30.84 7.06
C ASP A 46 -1.46 30.87 8.31
N THR A 47 -1.71 29.97 9.26
CA THR A 47 -0.88 29.87 10.45
C THR A 47 0.37 29.03 10.14
N PRO A 48 1.57 29.45 10.58
CA PRO A 48 2.75 28.59 10.56
C PRO A 48 2.51 27.27 11.29
N ASN A 49 3.20 26.21 10.90
CA ASN A 49 3.21 24.98 11.67
C ASN A 49 4.04 25.21 12.93
N THR A 50 3.58 24.68 14.07
CA THR A 50 4.32 24.73 15.33
C THR A 50 5.72 24.17 15.11
N GLN A 51 6.75 24.99 15.29
CA GLN A 51 8.13 24.53 15.22
C GLN A 51 8.56 24.00 16.58
N LEU A 52 8.81 22.69 16.68
CA LEU A 52 9.33 22.10 17.92
C LEU A 52 10.84 22.38 18.10
N TYR A 53 11.54 22.52 16.99
CA TYR A 53 12.97 22.86 16.91
C TYR A 53 13.28 23.45 15.53
N GLN A 54 14.46 24.02 15.35
CA GLN A 54 14.87 24.62 14.08
C GLN A 54 14.90 23.58 12.94
N GLY A 55 14.09 23.82 11.90
CA GLY A 55 14.00 22.91 10.75
C GLY A 55 13.01 21.75 10.92
N SER A 56 12.22 21.74 11.99
CA SER A 56 11.16 20.73 12.18
C SER A 56 10.14 20.70 11.03
N ASP A 57 9.96 21.80 10.32
CA ASP A 57 9.18 21.87 9.08
C ASP A 57 9.60 20.83 8.04
N LYS A 58 10.91 20.68 7.81
CA LYS A 58 11.45 19.70 6.85
C LYS A 58 11.15 18.27 7.29
N LEU A 59 11.14 18.00 8.60
CA LEU A 59 10.74 16.69 9.10
C LEU A 59 9.26 16.42 8.81
N TYR A 60 8.38 17.42 8.96
CA TYR A 60 6.96 17.29 8.64
C TYR A 60 6.74 17.02 7.15
N HIS A 61 7.46 17.74 6.27
CA HIS A 61 7.45 17.51 4.83
C HIS A 61 7.89 16.09 4.48
N TRP A 62 9.06 15.66 4.98
CA TRP A 62 9.56 14.32 4.71
C TRP A 62 8.62 13.23 5.23
N ALA A 63 8.16 13.33 6.48
CA ALA A 63 7.29 12.34 7.11
C ALA A 63 5.92 12.28 6.42
N GLY A 64 5.32 13.44 6.15
CA GLY A 64 4.03 13.56 5.47
C GLY A 64 4.05 12.92 4.10
N PHE A 65 5.06 13.23 3.27
CA PHE A 65 5.17 12.66 1.93
C PHE A 65 5.62 11.20 1.92
N THR A 66 6.39 10.75 2.91
CA THR A 66 6.71 9.33 3.12
C THR A 66 5.42 8.53 3.38
N VAL A 67 4.60 8.99 4.33
CA VAL A 67 3.32 8.35 4.67
C VAL A 67 2.36 8.40 3.49
N LEU A 68 2.23 9.57 2.83
CA LEU A 68 1.36 9.74 1.67
C LEU A 68 1.72 8.76 0.55
N ALA A 69 3.00 8.63 0.22
CA ALA A 69 3.45 7.72 -0.83
C ALA A 69 3.20 6.24 -0.48
N HIS A 70 3.39 5.87 0.78
CA HIS A 70 3.07 4.53 1.26
C HIS A 70 1.55 4.25 1.18
N LEU A 71 0.72 5.20 1.62
CA LEU A 71 -0.73 5.07 1.55
C LEU A 71 -1.25 5.04 0.11
N ALA A 72 -0.66 5.82 -0.80
CA ALA A 72 -0.98 5.78 -2.22
C ALA A 72 -0.75 4.38 -2.80
N TYR A 73 0.37 3.74 -2.46
CA TYR A 73 0.64 2.37 -2.88
C TYR A 73 -0.42 1.38 -2.37
N LEU A 74 -0.84 1.51 -1.10
CA LEU A 74 -1.89 0.65 -0.54
C LEU A 74 -3.25 0.91 -1.17
N ALA A 75 -3.58 2.18 -1.43
CA ALA A 75 -4.84 2.62 -2.03
C ALA A 75 -4.94 2.24 -3.51
N PHE A 76 -3.83 2.17 -4.23
CA PHE A 76 -3.78 1.84 -5.65
C PHE A 76 -2.88 0.63 -5.92
N PRO A 77 -3.27 -0.58 -5.50
CA PRO A 77 -2.41 -1.77 -5.56
C PRO A 77 -2.07 -2.21 -7.00
N LYS A 78 -2.84 -1.76 -7.99
CA LYS A 78 -2.62 -2.03 -9.42
C LYS A 78 -1.74 -0.96 -10.11
N ALA A 79 -1.47 0.17 -9.45
CA ALA A 79 -0.68 1.24 -10.03
C ALA A 79 0.81 0.86 -10.09
N LYS A 80 1.49 1.32 -11.14
CA LYS A 80 2.95 1.21 -11.25
C LYS A 80 3.61 2.21 -10.28
N LEU A 81 4.70 1.82 -9.63
CA LEU A 81 5.40 2.69 -8.67
C LEU A 81 5.86 4.01 -9.30
N GLY A 82 6.35 3.98 -10.54
CA GLY A 82 6.72 5.20 -11.27
C GLY A 82 5.55 6.14 -11.53
N SER A 83 4.34 5.59 -11.74
CA SER A 83 3.13 6.42 -11.90
C SER A 83 2.73 7.08 -10.58
N LEU A 84 2.81 6.35 -9.46
CA LEU A 84 2.58 6.91 -8.13
C LEU A 84 3.58 8.02 -7.83
N PHE A 85 4.87 7.79 -8.10
CA PHE A 85 5.93 8.77 -7.93
C PHE A 85 5.62 10.08 -8.68
N VAL A 86 5.31 9.99 -9.98
CA VAL A 86 4.99 11.16 -10.80
C VAL A 86 3.77 11.90 -10.27
N TRP A 87 2.66 11.21 -10.00
CA TRP A 87 1.43 11.87 -9.55
C TRP A 87 1.56 12.53 -8.19
N ILE A 88 2.35 11.96 -7.27
CA ILE A 88 2.58 12.57 -5.96
C ILE A 88 3.48 13.81 -6.10
N ILE A 89 4.49 13.80 -6.98
CA ILE A 89 5.30 15.01 -7.28
C ILE A 89 4.44 16.10 -7.90
N VAL A 90 3.56 15.76 -8.84
CA VAL A 90 2.61 16.73 -9.41
C VAL A 90 1.72 17.32 -8.31
N GLY A 91 1.24 16.51 -7.38
CA GLY A 91 0.48 16.99 -6.22
C GLY A 91 1.31 17.90 -5.31
N ALA A 92 2.57 17.54 -5.02
CA ALA A 92 3.48 18.36 -4.22
C ALA A 92 3.75 19.73 -4.87
N ALA A 93 4.02 19.75 -6.18
CA ALA A 93 4.25 20.97 -6.95
C ALA A 93 2.99 21.85 -7.00
N SER A 94 1.82 21.22 -7.09
CA SER A 94 0.54 21.92 -7.07
C SER A 94 0.33 22.61 -5.72
N ILE A 95 0.66 21.97 -4.60
CA ILE A 95 0.59 22.57 -3.26
C ILE A 95 1.54 23.76 -3.16
N GLU A 96 2.78 23.63 -3.64
CA GLU A 96 3.76 24.72 -3.61
C GLU A 96 3.33 25.92 -4.46
N LEU A 97 2.73 25.67 -5.63
CA LEU A 97 2.14 26.72 -6.45
C LEU A 97 0.97 27.42 -5.75
N LEU A 98 0.12 26.66 -5.06
CA LEU A 98 -0.99 27.23 -4.27
C LEU A 98 -0.48 28.02 -3.05
N GLN A 99 0.64 27.60 -2.44
CA GLN A 99 1.29 28.37 -1.38
C GLN A 99 1.80 29.72 -1.89
N ALA A 100 2.22 29.83 -3.15
CA ALA A 100 2.60 31.12 -3.75
C ALA A 100 1.43 32.12 -3.84
N LEU A 101 0.19 31.64 -3.78
CA LEU A 101 -1.02 32.47 -3.72
C LEU A 101 -1.42 32.83 -2.28
N THR A 102 -0.72 32.28 -1.28
CA THR A 102 -1.02 32.48 0.14
C THR A 102 -0.07 33.56 0.70
N PRO A 103 -0.54 34.73 1.16
CA PRO A 103 0.33 35.84 1.56
C PRO A 103 1.34 35.52 2.66
N SER A 104 1.01 34.54 3.51
CA SER A 104 1.80 34.10 4.66
C SER A 104 2.83 33.01 4.31
N ARG A 105 2.87 32.53 3.05
CA ARG A 105 3.73 31.42 2.62
C ARG A 105 4.54 31.79 1.38
N SER A 106 5.78 31.33 1.35
CA SER A 106 6.63 31.39 0.17
C SER A 106 6.85 29.99 -0.39
N PRO A 107 6.70 29.77 -1.70
CA PRO A 107 7.15 28.54 -2.34
C PRO A 107 8.66 28.37 -2.10
N SER A 108 9.11 27.12 -2.02
CA SER A 108 10.44 26.76 -1.50
C SER A 108 10.92 25.48 -2.16
N LEU A 109 11.91 25.63 -3.05
CA LEU A 109 12.59 24.50 -3.70
C LEU A 109 13.24 23.53 -2.70
N ALA A 110 13.59 24.04 -1.51
CA ALA A 110 14.08 23.20 -0.42
C ALA A 110 13.00 22.23 0.06
N ASP A 111 11.76 22.70 0.21
CA ASP A 111 10.64 21.88 0.67
C ASP A 111 10.21 20.89 -0.41
N MET A 112 10.24 21.29 -1.69
CA MET A 112 10.07 20.37 -2.81
C MET A 112 11.10 19.22 -2.78
N THR A 113 12.37 19.54 -2.55
CA THR A 113 13.44 18.52 -2.47
C THR A 113 13.16 17.54 -1.33
N VAL A 114 12.74 18.04 -0.18
CA VAL A 114 12.39 17.21 0.98
C VAL A 114 11.16 16.34 0.70
N ASN A 115 10.15 16.87 0.00
CA ASN A 115 8.99 16.11 -0.45
C ASN A 115 9.41 14.94 -1.35
N ILE A 116 10.26 15.19 -2.36
CA ILE A 116 10.77 14.16 -3.27
C ILE A 116 11.49 13.05 -2.51
N VAL A 117 12.37 13.40 -1.56
CA VAL A 117 13.07 12.42 -0.71
C VAL A 117 12.08 11.60 0.12
N GLY A 118 11.04 12.24 0.68
CA GLY A 118 9.95 11.55 1.38
C GLY A 118 9.22 10.56 0.48
N ILE A 119 8.85 10.96 -0.73
CA ILE A 119 8.17 10.08 -1.71
C ILE A 119 9.04 8.86 -2.04
N MET A 120 10.33 9.07 -2.32
CA MET A 120 11.28 7.99 -2.58
C MET A 120 11.40 7.04 -1.39
N THR A 121 11.46 7.57 -0.17
CA THR A 121 11.52 6.79 1.07
C THR A 121 10.27 5.92 1.23
N GLY A 122 9.08 6.52 1.09
CA GLY A 122 7.81 5.82 1.22
C GLY A 122 7.64 4.70 0.18
N LEU A 123 7.93 4.99 -1.09
CA LEU A 123 7.87 3.98 -2.15
C LEU A 123 8.97 2.92 -2.00
N GLY A 124 10.19 3.29 -1.61
CA GLY A 124 11.28 2.34 -1.34
C GLY A 124 10.91 1.36 -0.23
N ALA A 125 10.34 1.85 0.88
CA ALA A 125 9.85 1.01 1.97
C ALA A 125 8.79 0.00 1.50
N THR A 126 7.90 0.38 0.57
CA THR A 126 6.92 -0.56 0.00
C THR A 126 7.56 -1.70 -0.80
N GLN A 127 8.72 -1.47 -1.43
CA GLN A 127 9.39 -2.54 -2.17
C GLN A 127 9.96 -3.59 -1.23
N LEU A 128 10.49 -3.17 -0.07
CA LEU A 128 11.02 -4.08 0.93
C LEU A 128 9.91 -4.98 1.52
N THR A 129 8.74 -4.42 1.81
CA THR A 129 7.60 -5.20 2.32
C THR A 129 7.09 -6.21 1.29
N ARG A 130 7.00 -5.81 0.01
CA ARG A 130 6.64 -6.74 -1.10
C ARG A 130 7.62 -7.91 -1.22
N GLN A 131 8.91 -7.66 -1.07
CA GLN A 131 9.92 -8.71 -1.16
C GLN A 131 9.80 -9.71 -0.01
N ALA A 132 9.55 -9.22 1.21
CA ALA A 132 9.30 -10.07 2.38
C ALA A 132 8.08 -10.98 2.18
N ASP A 133 6.97 -10.43 1.66
CA ASP A 133 5.74 -11.18 1.38
C ASP A 133 5.96 -12.27 0.34
N ARG A 134 6.70 -11.96 -0.74
CA ARG A 134 7.03 -12.93 -1.79
C ARG A 134 7.85 -14.10 -1.23
N ARG A 135 8.91 -13.82 -0.46
CA ARG A 135 9.74 -14.85 0.18
C ARG A 135 8.93 -15.76 1.10
N SER A 136 7.98 -15.19 1.86
CA SER A 136 7.13 -15.97 2.77
C SER A 136 6.20 -16.93 2.03
N SER A 137 5.66 -16.52 0.88
CA SER A 137 4.75 -17.32 0.07
C SER A 137 5.46 -18.46 -0.67
N GLU A 138 6.68 -18.22 -1.18
CA GLU A 138 7.54 -19.25 -1.76
C GLU A 138 7.92 -20.32 -0.72
N SER A 139 8.35 -19.92 0.48
CA SER A 139 8.68 -20.85 1.57
C SER A 139 7.49 -21.75 1.96
N ARG A 140 6.28 -21.17 1.99
CA ARG A 140 5.05 -21.91 2.28
C ARG A 140 4.69 -22.89 1.16
N ARG A 141 4.81 -22.47 -0.10
CA ARG A 141 4.54 -23.31 -1.27
C ARG A 141 5.49 -24.51 -1.33
N SER A 142 6.79 -24.30 -1.12
CA SER A 142 7.79 -25.37 -1.10
C SER A 142 7.53 -26.39 0.02
N ARG A 143 7.13 -25.93 1.22
CA ARG A 143 6.72 -26.82 2.32
C ARG A 143 5.45 -27.63 2.00
N GLY A 144 4.47 -27.01 1.34
CA GLY A 144 3.25 -27.70 0.91
C GLY A 144 3.51 -28.82 -0.09
N ILE A 145 4.38 -28.57 -1.08
CA ILE A 145 4.78 -29.57 -2.08
C ILE A 145 5.51 -30.75 -1.42
N LYS A 146 6.46 -30.47 -0.52
CA LYS A 146 7.21 -31.52 0.19
C LYS A 146 6.30 -32.40 1.05
N ARG A 147 5.34 -31.81 1.77
CA ARG A 147 4.34 -32.56 2.55
C ARG A 147 3.51 -33.50 1.67
N ARG A 148 2.99 -32.99 0.55
CA ARG A 148 2.13 -33.77 -0.36
C ARG A 148 2.88 -34.93 -1.03
N SER A 149 4.16 -34.74 -1.36
CA SER A 149 5.03 -35.82 -1.86
C SER A 149 5.32 -36.88 -0.81
N GLY A 150 5.60 -36.49 0.43
CA GLY A 150 5.86 -37.43 1.53
C GLY A 150 4.64 -38.29 1.87
N THR A 151 3.44 -37.69 1.89
CA THR A 151 2.19 -38.43 2.09
C THR A 151 1.97 -39.46 0.97
N ARG A 152 2.21 -39.08 -0.29
CA ARG A 152 2.02 -39.97 -1.44
C ARG A 152 3.01 -41.14 -1.47
N SER A 153 4.28 -40.90 -1.09
CA SER A 153 5.26 -41.99 -0.95
C SER A 153 4.92 -42.96 0.18
N ASN A 154 4.42 -42.47 1.32
CA ASN A 154 3.96 -43.34 2.41
C ASN A 154 2.73 -44.18 2.01
N GLU A 155 1.82 -43.59 1.23
CA GLU A 155 0.63 -44.30 0.75
C GLU A 155 1.00 -45.41 -0.26
N ILE A 156 1.94 -45.16 -1.18
CA ILE A 156 2.44 -46.17 -2.13
C ILE A 156 3.20 -47.28 -1.39
N ALA A 157 4.07 -46.93 -0.43
CA ALA A 157 4.80 -47.93 0.36
C ALA A 157 3.88 -48.85 1.18
N LYS A 158 2.75 -48.32 1.67
CA LYS A 158 1.74 -49.09 2.42
C LYS A 158 0.93 -50.05 1.53
N VAL A 159 0.81 -49.76 0.24
CA VAL A 159 0.11 -50.61 -0.73
C VAL A 159 1.01 -51.75 -1.25
N GLN A 160 2.33 -51.59 -1.17
CA GLN A 160 3.30 -52.53 -1.76
C GLN A 160 3.82 -53.60 -0.78
N HIS A 161 3.52 -53.47 0.51
CA HIS A 161 3.79 -54.48 1.54
C HIS A 161 2.52 -54.75 2.36
N PRO A 162 1.66 -55.71 1.95
CA PRO A 162 0.64 -56.31 2.81
C PRO A 162 1.25 -57.19 3.90
#